data_AF-A0A7V3M8W1-F1
#
_entry.id   AF-A0A7V3M8W1-F1
#
_cell.length_a   1.000
_cell.length_b   1.000
_cell.length_c   1.000
_cell.angle_alpha   90.00
_cell.angle_beta   90.00
_cell.angle_gamma   90.00
#
_symmetry.space_group_name_H-M   'P 1'
#
loop_
_entity.id
_entity.type
_entity.pdbx_description
1 polymer ?
#
loop_
_entity_poly.entity_id
_entity_poly.type
_entity_poly.pdbx_seq_one_letter_code
_entity_poly.pdbx_strand_id
1 'polypeptide(L)'
;MAEALESFQSILHFVGSVQYKTEHQPDFFADLNLDQIIEAITAPKEEYNLKPFFWTPLRDPELVRYRQEIMRDLENETVMACIKAFAEKMRTVRRYLALAEKLVYDYHKKGWLLEAALVYGDAVMALAHDLAE
;
A
#
# COMPACT_ATOMS: atom_id res chain seq x y z
N MET A 1 23.46 14.63 -5.89
CA MET A 1 22.84 15.26 -4.70
C MET A 1 21.33 15.26 -4.87
N ALA A 2 20.68 14.23 -4.32
CA ALA A 2 19.29 14.21 -3.90
C ALA A 2 19.13 13.02 -2.93
N GLU A 3 19.98 13.02 -1.91
CA GLU A 3 19.89 12.14 -0.76
C GLU A 3 19.00 12.89 0.25
N ALA A 4 17.68 12.72 0.14
CA ALA A 4 16.64 13.02 1.14
C ALA A 4 15.23 12.94 0.51
N LEU A 5 14.58 11.78 0.63
CA LEU A 5 13.12 11.64 0.76
C LEU A 5 12.74 10.23 1.28
N GLU A 6 13.51 9.66 2.21
CA GLU A 6 12.95 8.54 3.00
C GLU A 6 12.13 9.13 4.14
N SER A 7 10.80 9.16 3.96
CA SER A 7 9.85 8.96 5.06
C SER A 7 8.41 8.90 4.54
N PHE A 8 7.97 7.70 4.17
CA PHE A 8 6.64 7.26 4.56
C PHE A 8 6.74 5.80 5.00
N GLN A 9 6.57 5.54 6.29
CA GLN A 9 6.51 4.18 6.84
C GLN A 9 5.18 3.98 7.56
N SER A 10 4.21 3.43 6.83
CA SER A 10 3.11 2.75 7.47
C SER A 10 2.70 1.56 6.63
N ILE A 11 2.75 0.41 7.27
CA ILE A 11 1.87 -0.74 6.99
C ILE A 11 1.08 -1.02 8.27
N LEU A 12 0.45 0.05 8.75
CA LEU A 12 -0.52 0.20 9.84
C LEU A 12 0.00 -0.02 11.28
N HIS A 13 0.55 0.93 12.04
CA HIS A 13 1.49 2.04 11.87
C HIS A 13 2.32 2.00 13.18
N PHE A 14 3.65 2.17 13.18
CA PHE A 14 4.48 1.90 14.37
C PHE A 14 5.45 3.04 14.70
N VAL A 15 5.72 3.30 15.99
CA VAL A 15 6.89 4.09 16.41
C VAL A 15 7.55 3.44 17.63
N GLY A 16 8.66 2.71 17.41
CA GLY A 16 9.59 2.32 18.49
C GLY A 16 9.82 0.84 18.82
N SER A 17 9.95 -0.07 17.85
CA SER A 17 10.99 -1.12 17.81
C SER A 17 10.92 -1.74 16.41
N VAL A 18 12.05 -1.74 15.70
CA VAL A 18 12.23 -2.16 14.30
C VAL A 18 11.32 -3.32 13.94
N GLN A 19 10.42 -3.12 12.96
CA GLN A 19 9.69 -4.23 12.40
C GLN A 19 10.68 -5.07 11.61
N TYR A 20 11.17 -6.16 12.23
CA TYR A 20 11.94 -7.17 11.53
C TYR A 20 11.02 -7.79 10.48
N LYS A 21 11.17 -7.38 9.21
CA LYS A 21 10.53 -8.10 8.12
C LYS A 21 11.14 -9.50 8.12
N THR A 22 10.35 -10.50 8.49
CA THR A 22 10.76 -11.88 8.33
C THR A 22 10.92 -12.12 6.83
N GLU A 23 12.15 -12.38 6.37
CA GLU A 23 12.43 -12.63 4.95
C GLU A 23 12.00 -14.03 4.50
N HIS A 24 11.88 -14.96 5.45
CA HIS A 24 11.57 -16.35 5.20
C HIS A 24 10.28 -16.75 5.93
N GLN A 25 9.45 -17.54 5.27
CA GLN A 25 8.24 -18.11 5.88
C GLN A 25 8.64 -18.98 7.09
N PRO A 26 7.98 -18.83 8.26
CA PRO A 26 8.23 -19.72 9.38
C PRO A 26 7.79 -21.16 9.09
N ASP A 27 8.59 -22.15 9.50
CA ASP A 27 8.37 -23.57 9.16
C ASP A 27 6.98 -24.10 9.54
N PHE A 28 6.44 -23.63 10.67
CA PHE A 28 5.14 -24.05 11.18
C PHE A 28 3.94 -23.51 10.38
N PHE A 29 4.13 -22.62 9.39
CA PHE A 29 3.03 -22.08 8.59
C PHE A 29 2.40 -23.14 7.68
N ALA A 30 3.20 -24.07 7.16
CA ALA A 30 2.71 -25.18 6.35
C ALA A 30 1.82 -26.12 7.19
N ASP A 31 2.23 -26.43 8.42
CA ASP A 31 1.45 -27.27 9.33
C ASP A 31 0.08 -26.65 9.69
N LEU A 32 0.04 -25.32 9.82
CA LEU A 32 -1.18 -24.55 10.11
C LEU A 32 -1.96 -24.15 8.84
N ASN A 33 -1.52 -24.55 7.65
CA ASN A 33 -2.04 -24.12 6.35
C ASN A 33 -2.12 -22.58 6.18
N LEU A 34 -1.30 -21.82 6.90
CA LEU A 34 -1.25 -20.36 6.79
C LEU A 34 -0.55 -19.91 5.51
N ASP A 35 0.34 -20.74 4.97
CA ASP A 35 1.01 -20.55 3.69
C ASP A 35 -0.02 -20.43 2.53
N GLN A 36 -1.00 -21.33 2.48
CA GLN A 36 -2.05 -21.33 1.46
C GLN A 36 -2.94 -20.09 1.55
N ILE A 37 -3.29 -19.69 2.78
CA ILE A 37 -4.10 -18.49 3.03
C ILE A 37 -3.34 -17.25 2.57
N ILE A 38 -2.06 -17.12 2.95
CA ILE A 38 -1.21 -15.99 2.56
C ILE A 38 -1.03 -15.96 1.05
N GLU A 39 -0.83 -17.10 0.41
CA GLU A 39 -0.75 -17.16 -1.06
C GLU A 39 -2.04 -16.66 -1.69
N ALA A 40 -3.20 -17.17 -1.26
CA ALA A 40 -4.49 -16.82 -1.83
C ALA A 40 -4.81 -15.32 -1.71
N ILE A 41 -4.53 -14.70 -0.56
CA ILE A 41 -4.82 -13.27 -0.34
C ILE A 41 -3.79 -12.34 -1.00
N THR A 42 -2.55 -12.80 -1.22
CA THR A 42 -1.48 -11.97 -1.80
C THR A 42 -1.30 -12.12 -3.30
N ALA A 43 -1.70 -13.25 -3.90
CA ALA A 43 -1.55 -13.51 -5.33
C ALA A 43 -2.13 -12.41 -6.25
N PRO A 44 -3.31 -11.82 -5.99
CA PRO A 44 -3.84 -10.72 -6.83
C PRO A 44 -3.04 -9.41 -6.75
N LYS A 45 -2.10 -9.32 -5.81
CA LYS A 45 -1.35 -8.12 -5.41
C LYS A 45 0.15 -8.44 -5.30
N GLU A 46 0.64 -9.37 -6.11
CA GLU A 46 2.04 -9.81 -6.12
C GLU A 46 3.03 -8.65 -6.29
N GLU A 47 2.64 -7.61 -7.07
CA GLU A 47 3.44 -6.40 -7.30
C GLU A 47 3.83 -5.64 -6.01
N TYR A 48 3.16 -5.88 -4.89
CA TYR A 48 3.43 -5.22 -3.60
C TYR A 48 4.30 -6.05 -2.66
N ASN A 49 4.65 -7.30 -2.99
CA ASN A 49 5.43 -8.20 -2.15
C ASN A 49 4.96 -8.22 -0.67
N LEU A 50 3.69 -8.58 -0.45
CA LEU A 50 3.04 -8.46 0.86
C LEU A 50 3.39 -9.60 1.84
N LYS A 51 3.88 -10.74 1.36
CA LYS A 51 4.11 -11.96 2.16
C LYS A 51 5.00 -11.73 3.41
N PRO A 52 6.12 -10.98 3.32
CA PRO A 52 6.95 -10.69 4.49
C PRO A 52 6.20 -10.04 5.67
N PHE A 53 5.13 -9.29 5.39
CA PHE A 53 4.33 -8.65 6.43
C PHE A 53 3.39 -9.63 7.15
N PHE A 54 2.96 -10.70 6.48
CA PHE A 54 2.16 -11.77 7.09
C PHE A 54 3.01 -12.78 7.85
N TRP A 55 4.28 -12.94 7.48
CA TRP A 55 5.26 -13.74 8.22
C TRP A 55 5.80 -13.06 9.48
N THR A 56 5.52 -11.77 9.65
CA THR A 56 6.01 -10.97 10.77
C THR A 56 4.92 -10.77 11.82
N PRO A 57 4.91 -11.54 12.93
CA PRO A 57 3.92 -11.36 13.99
C PRO A 57 4.13 -10.02 14.72
N LEU A 58 3.02 -9.35 15.05
CA LEU A 58 3.05 -8.16 15.91
C LEU A 58 3.21 -8.58 17.36
N ARG A 59 4.13 -7.91 18.08
CA ARG A 59 4.40 -8.15 19.50
C ARG A 59 3.80 -7.10 20.43
N ASP A 60 3.27 -6.04 19.87
CA ASP A 60 2.66 -4.94 20.60
C ASP A 60 1.12 -5.03 20.51
N PRO A 61 0.43 -5.25 21.63
CA PRO A 61 -1.04 -5.32 21.67
C PRO A 61 -1.73 -4.03 21.19
N GLU A 62 -1.14 -2.86 21.40
CA GLU A 62 -1.75 -1.60 20.97
C GLU A 62 -1.71 -1.48 19.44
N LEU A 63 -0.64 -1.97 18.82
CA LEU A 63 -0.52 -2.04 17.36
C LEU A 63 -1.47 -3.08 16.76
N VAL A 64 -1.72 -4.19 17.48
CA VAL A 64 -2.75 -5.17 17.07
C VAL A 64 -4.14 -4.52 17.12
N ARG A 65 -4.47 -3.82 18.22
CA ARG A 65 -5.77 -3.15 18.37
C ARG A 65 -5.97 -2.10 17.28
N TYR A 66 -4.96 -1.27 17.03
CA TYR A 66 -4.99 -0.26 15.96
C TYR A 66 -5.33 -0.88 14.60
N ARG A 67 -4.67 -1.99 14.24
CA ARG A 67 -4.97 -2.69 12.97
C ARG A 67 -6.39 -3.24 12.93
N GLN A 68 -6.90 -3.76 14.05
CA GLN A 68 -8.28 -4.27 14.12
C GLN A 68 -9.30 -3.14 13.99
N GLU A 69 -9.03 -1.96 14.55
CA GLU A 69 -9.88 -0.78 14.40
C GLU A 69 -9.93 -0.31 12.94
N ILE A 70 -8.78 -0.24 12.26
CA ILE A 70 -8.74 0.05 10.81
C ILE A 70 -9.56 -0.97 10.02
N MET A 71 -9.45 -2.27 10.32
CA MET A 71 -10.23 -3.30 9.62
C MET A 71 -11.73 -3.15 9.89
N ARG A 72 -12.12 -2.74 11.10
CA ARG A 72 -13.52 -2.45 11.45
C ARG A 72 -14.06 -1.24 10.69
N ASP A 73 -13.28 -0.17 10.57
CA ASP A 73 -13.68 1.01 9.79
C ASP A 73 -13.89 0.64 8.31
N LEU A 74 -13.05 -0.28 7.80
CA LEU A 74 -13.14 -0.83 6.45
C LEU A 74 -14.33 -1.81 6.24
N GLU A 75 -15.04 -2.22 7.29
CA GLU A 75 -16.30 -2.97 7.13
C GLU A 75 -17.44 -2.06 6.64
N ASN A 76 -17.31 -0.73 6.78
CA ASN A 76 -18.24 0.21 6.18
C ASN A 76 -18.07 0.22 4.66
N GLU A 77 -19.11 -0.21 3.93
CA GLU A 77 -19.10 -0.32 2.47
C GLU A 77 -18.79 1.00 1.76
N THR A 78 -19.26 2.13 2.31
CA THR A 78 -18.98 3.47 1.77
C THR A 78 -17.49 3.77 1.88
N VAL A 79 -16.92 3.62 3.08
CA VAL A 79 -15.47 3.85 3.31
C VAL A 79 -14.64 2.92 2.43
N MET A 80 -14.99 1.64 2.36
CA MET A 80 -14.32 0.67 1.50
C MET A 80 -14.37 1.08 0.02
N ALA A 81 -15.50 1.59 -0.46
CA ALA A 81 -15.63 2.08 -1.83
C ALA A 81 -14.71 3.28 -2.10
N CYS A 82 -14.66 4.25 -1.18
CA CYS A 82 -13.77 5.41 -1.27
C CYS A 82 -12.29 4.99 -1.35
N ILE A 83 -11.87 4.09 -0.45
CA ILE A 83 -10.49 3.57 -0.42
C ILE A 83 -10.15 2.80 -1.71
N LYS A 84 -11.07 1.98 -2.22
CA LYS A 84 -10.89 1.27 -3.50
C LYS A 84 -10.75 2.24 -4.68
N ALA A 85 -11.61 3.26 -4.75
CA ALA A 85 -11.57 4.27 -5.81
C ALA A 85 -10.23 5.03 -5.80
N PHE A 86 -9.77 5.43 -4.60
CA PHE A 86 -8.45 6.04 -4.43
C PHE A 86 -7.33 5.11 -4.87
N ALA A 87 -7.35 3.84 -4.44
CA ALA A 87 -6.31 2.86 -4.77
C ALA A 87 -6.18 2.65 -6.29
N GLU A 88 -7.29 2.60 -7.03
CA GLU A 88 -7.27 2.47 -8.49
C GLU A 88 -6.69 3.70 -9.19
N LYS A 89 -7.00 4.91 -8.74
CA LYS A 89 -6.35 6.14 -9.24
C LYS A 89 -4.85 6.12 -8.97
N MET A 90 -4.42 5.67 -7.78
CA MET A 90 -3.01 5.54 -7.43
C MET A 90 -2.26 4.49 -8.27
N ARG A 91 -2.93 3.39 -8.68
CA ARG A 91 -2.36 2.45 -9.66
C ARG A 91 -2.11 3.13 -11.00
N THR A 92 -3.04 3.98 -11.44
CA THR A 92 -2.89 4.78 -12.67
C THR A 92 -1.71 5.75 -12.58
N VAL A 93 -1.56 6.46 -11.45
CA VAL A 93 -0.40 7.33 -11.19
C VAL A 93 0.91 6.55 -11.32
N ARG A 94 1.04 5.40 -10.64
CA ARG A 94 2.25 4.55 -10.72
C ARG A 94 2.54 4.12 -12.16
N ARG A 95 1.52 3.77 -12.93
CA ARG A 95 1.67 3.40 -14.35
C ARG A 95 2.21 4.57 -15.18
N TYR A 96 1.71 5.78 -14.99
CA TYR A 96 2.17 6.96 -15.74
C TYR A 96 3.60 7.34 -15.39
N LEU A 97 3.99 7.26 -14.12
CA LEU A 97 5.37 7.47 -13.69
C LEU A 97 6.32 6.42 -14.32
N ALA A 98 5.95 5.14 -14.27
CA ALA A 98 6.74 4.08 -14.88
C ALA A 98 6.86 4.21 -16.42
N LEU A 99 5.85 4.77 -17.10
CA LEU A 99 5.93 5.10 -18.51
C LEU A 99 6.88 6.27 -18.77
N ALA A 100 6.82 7.32 -17.94
CA ALA A 100 7.69 8.49 -18.06
C ALA A 100 9.18 8.11 -17.95
N GLU A 101 9.53 7.18 -17.06
CA GLU A 101 10.90 6.68 -16.89
C GLU A 101 11.46 6.01 -18.15
N LYS A 102 10.61 5.31 -18.92
CA LYS A 102 11.02 4.53 -20.11
C LYS A 102 11.17 5.36 -21.38
N LEU A 103 10.67 6.59 -21.39
CA LEU A 103 10.70 7.43 -22.59
C LEU A 103 12.10 8.02 -22.83
N VAL A 104 12.39 8.38 -24.08
CA VAL A 104 13.65 9.03 -24.46
C VAL A 104 13.46 10.52 -24.73
N TYR A 105 12.26 10.93 -25.17
CA TYR A 105 11.97 12.32 -25.54
C TYR A 105 11.44 13.14 -24.36
N ASP A 106 12.13 14.23 -24.04
CA ASP A 106 11.89 15.04 -22.84
C ASP A 106 10.49 15.64 -22.74
N TYR A 107 9.91 16.14 -23.83
CA TYR A 107 8.57 16.72 -23.77
C TYR A 107 7.49 15.68 -23.51
N HIS A 108 7.66 14.45 -24.01
CA HIS A 108 6.73 13.36 -23.72
C HIS A 108 6.83 12.94 -22.26
N LYS A 109 8.04 12.89 -21.67
CA LYS A 109 8.22 12.66 -20.23
C LYS A 109 7.47 13.70 -19.40
N LYS A 110 7.65 14.98 -19.72
CA LYS A 110 6.99 16.09 -19.02
C LYS A 110 5.46 15.99 -19.11
N GLY A 111 4.93 15.60 -20.27
CA GLY A 111 3.50 15.33 -20.44
C GLY A 111 3.00 14.24 -19.50
N TRP A 112 3.64 13.07 -19.47
CA TRP A 112 3.24 11.97 -18.58
C TRP A 112 3.38 12.30 -17.09
N LEU A 113 4.39 13.08 -16.71
CA LEU A 113 4.53 13.58 -15.34
C LEU A 113 3.38 14.53 -14.96
N LEU A 114 2.96 15.39 -15.87
CA LEU A 114 1.80 16.27 -15.65
C LEU A 114 0.50 15.46 -15.49
N GLU A 115 0.26 14.48 -16.37
CA GLU A 115 -0.89 13.59 -16.26
C GLU A 115 -0.90 12.83 -14.93
N ALA A 116 0.25 12.32 -14.49
CA ALA A 116 0.38 11.66 -13.19
C ALA A 116 0.05 12.61 -12.03
N ALA A 117 0.52 13.85 -12.08
CA ALA A 117 0.25 14.86 -11.06
C ALA A 117 -1.24 15.26 -11.01
N LEU A 118 -1.89 15.39 -12.16
CA LEU A 118 -3.34 15.69 -12.24
C LEU A 118 -4.17 14.57 -11.61
N VAL A 119 -3.91 13.31 -11.99
CA VAL A 119 -4.62 12.15 -11.43
C VAL A 119 -4.36 12.02 -9.93
N TYR A 120 -3.13 12.27 -9.47
CA TYR A 120 -2.81 12.23 -8.05
C TYR A 120 -3.58 13.30 -7.27
N GLY A 121 -3.58 14.55 -7.74
CA GLY A 121 -4.31 15.65 -7.10
C GLY A 121 -5.80 15.37 -7.01
N ASP A 122 -6.41 14.91 -8.12
CA ASP A 122 -7.81 14.50 -8.16
C ASP A 122 -8.11 13.33 -7.20
N ALA A 123 -7.23 12.34 -7.11
CA ALA A 123 -7.40 11.21 -6.21
C ALA A 123 -7.39 11.65 -4.73
N VAL A 124 -6.45 12.50 -4.33
CA VAL A 124 -6.34 12.98 -2.95
C VAL A 124 -7.50 13.88 -2.58
N MET A 125 -7.91 14.78 -3.48
CA MET A 125 -9.04 15.67 -3.24
C MET A 125 -10.36 14.90 -3.15
N ALA A 126 -10.58 13.93 -4.04
CA ALA A 126 -11.76 13.06 -3.99
C ALA A 126 -11.80 12.27 -2.68
N LEU A 127 -10.68 11.63 -2.31
CA LEU A 127 -10.62 10.86 -1.06
C LEU A 127 -10.91 11.73 0.17
N ALA A 128 -10.34 12.93 0.24
CA ALA A 128 -10.54 13.84 1.36
C ALA A 128 -12.00 14.32 1.45
N HIS A 129 -12.66 14.53 0.31
CA HIS A 129 -14.08 14.87 0.26
C HIS A 129 -14.96 13.69 0.67
N ASP A 130 -14.75 12.51 0.07
CA ASP A 130 -15.58 11.33 0.29
C ASP A 130 -15.49 10.80 1.73
N LEU A 131 -14.37 11.02 2.43
CA LEU A 131 -14.20 10.64 3.84
C LEU A 131 -14.73 11.69 4.83
N ALA A 132 -15.07 12.89 4.38
CA ALA A 132 -15.60 13.97 5.21
C ALA A 132 -17.14 14.01 5.23
N GLU A 133 -17.79 13.27 4.33
CA GLU A 133 -19.24 13.06 4.28
C GLU A 133 -19.71 11.94 5.22
#